data_AF-A0A2I1HHX4-F1
#
_entry.id   AF-A0A2I1HHX4-F1
#
_cell.length_a   1.000
_cell.length_b   1.000
_cell.length_c   1.000
_cell.angle_alpha   90.00
_cell.angle_beta   90.00
_cell.angle_gamma   90.00
#
_symmetry.space_group_name_H-M   'P 1'
#
loop_
_entity.id
_entity.type
_entity.pdbx_description
1 polymer ?
#
loop_
_entity_poly.entity_id
_entity_poly.type
_entity_poly.pdbx_seq_one_letter_code
_entity_poly.pdbx_strand_id
1 'polypeptide(L)' 'YAIYNAVMQEIEYNSPKCFFIDGPGGTGKTFLYNTILAKIRLCSEIALPVTSSGIAALLIDGSRTAHSCFK' A
#
# COMPACT_ATOMS: atom_id res chain seq x y z
N TYR A 1 0.11 -9.57 10.35
CA TYR A 1 -0.27 -8.77 11.53
C TYR A 1 0.82 -7.79 11.95
N ALA A 2 2.05 -8.23 12.25
CA ALA A 2 3.12 -7.32 12.72
C ALA A 2 3.39 -6.13 11.77
N ILE A 3 3.53 -6.37 10.46
CA ILE A 3 3.79 -5.30 9.47
C ILE A 3 2.60 -4.33 9.38
N TYR A 4 1.37 -4.86 9.30
CA TYR A 4 0.16 -4.04 9.26
C TYR A 4 0.07 -3.12 10.48
N ASN A 5 0.24 -3.67 11.68
CA ASN A 5 0.18 -2.89 12.91
C ASN A 5 1.29 -1.82 12.95
N ALA A 6 2.51 -2.15 12.53
CA ALA A 6 3.61 -1.19 12.46
C ALA A 6 3.31 -0.02 11.51
N VAL A 7 2.73 -0.30 10.33
CA VAL A 7 2.34 0.76 9.39
C VAL A 7 1.20 1.61 9.96
N MET A 8 0.16 0.98 10.50
CA MET A 8 -1.00 1.70 11.06
C MET A 8 -0.62 2.58 12.25
N GLN A 9 0.31 2.14 13.09
CA GLN A 9 0.79 2.92 14.23
C GLN A 9 1.49 4.21 13.80
N GLU A 10 2.32 4.17 12.75
CA GLU A 10 2.99 5.39 12.25
C GLU A 10 2.01 6.36 11.59
N ILE A 11 0.97 5.85 10.92
CA ILE A 11 -0.12 6.66 10.38
C ILE A 11 -0.85 7.36 11.52
N GLU A 12 -1.21 6.63 12.58
CA GLU A 12 -1.88 7.18 13.76
C GLU A 12 -1.05 8.28 14.45
N TYR A 13 0.26 8.07 14.57
CA TYR A 13 1.17 9.08 15.12
C TYR A 13 1.52 10.22 14.16
N ASN A 14 0.99 10.22 12.93
CA ASN A 14 1.35 11.17 11.88
C ASN A 14 2.88 11.30 11.71
N SER A 15 3.58 10.17 11.88
CA SER A 15 5.03 10.07 11.84
C SER A 15 5.47 9.64 10.44
N PRO A 16 6.16 10.50 9.68
CA PRO A 16 6.59 10.15 8.33
C PRO A 16 7.63 9.03 8.38
N LYS A 17 7.27 7.85 7.88
CA LYS A 17 8.18 6.70 7.73
C LYS A 17 8.10 6.05 6.35
N CYS A 18 9.20 5.41 5.98
CA CYS A 18 9.29 4.58 4.78
C CYS A 18 9.46 3.11 5.19
N PHE A 19 8.71 2.21 4.56
CA PHE A 19 8.76 0.77 4.80
C PHE A 19 9.13 0.04 3.51
N PHE A 20 10.05 -0.92 3.62
CA PHE A 20 10.32 -1.89 2.56
C PHE A 20 9.80 -3.25 2.99
N ILE A 21 8.86 -3.81 2.23
CA ILE A 21 8.22 -5.09 2.53
C ILE A 21 8.65 -6.09 1.47
N ASP A 22 9.46 -7.06 1.89
CA ASP A 22 9.87 -8.18 1.06
C ASP A 22 9.30 -9.49 1.60
N GLY A 23 9.04 -10.42 0.69
CA GLY A 23 8.65 -11.76 1.05
C GLY A 23 8.56 -12.66 -0.19
N PRO A 24 8.65 -13.98 -0.03
CA PRO A 24 8.50 -14.93 -1.13
C PRO A 24 7.18 -14.80 -1.91
N GLY A 25 7.10 -15.46 -3.07
CA GLY A 25 5.82 -15.64 -3.77
C GLY A 25 4.77 -16.29 -2.86
N GLY A 26 3.51 -15.88 -2.99
CA GLY A 26 2.40 -16.46 -2.22
C GLY A 26 2.23 -15.95 -0.78
N THR A 27 3.06 -15.03 -0.29
CA THR A 27 2.95 -14.49 1.09
C THR A 27 1.85 -13.44 1.30
N GLY A 28 1.00 -13.20 0.30
CA GLY A 28 -0.13 -12.28 0.45
C GLY A 28 0.23 -10.79 0.48
N LYS A 29 1.39 -10.38 -0.07
CA LYS A 29 1.78 -8.95 -0.14
C LYS A 29 0.70 -8.07 -0.78
N THR A 30 0.09 -8.51 -1.88
CA THR A 30 -1.03 -7.82 -2.53
C THR A 30 -2.20 -7.61 -1.57
N PHE A 31 -2.57 -8.65 -0.81
CA PHE A 31 -3.63 -8.56 0.19
C PHE A 31 -3.25 -7.56 1.30
N LEU A 32 -2.00 -7.58 1.77
CA LEU A 32 -1.50 -6.63 2.76
C LEU A 32 -1.62 -5.18 2.27
N TYR A 33 -1.16 -4.88 1.06
CA TYR A 33 -1.25 -3.53 0.48
C TYR A 33 -2.71 -3.07 0.37
N ASN A 34 -3.59 -3.92 -0.19
CA ASN A 34 -5.01 -3.59 -0.33
C ASN A 34 -5.69 -3.37 1.03
N THR A 35 -5.32 -4.15 2.05
CA THR A 35 -5.86 -3.99 3.41
C THR A 35 -5.45 -2.64 4.03
N ILE A 36 -4.18 -2.24 3.87
CA ILE A 36 -3.69 -0.94 4.34
C ILE A 36 -4.41 0.19 3.61
N LEU A 37 -4.48 0.14 2.27
CA LEU A 37 -5.16 1.15 1.47
C LEU A 37 -6.64 1.29 1.84
N ALA A 38 -7.35 0.17 1.99
CA ALA A 38 -8.74 0.16 2.40
C ALA A 38 -8.93 0.78 3.80
N LYS A 39 -8.04 0.48 4.74
CA LYS A 39 -8.11 1.06 6.09
C LYS A 39 -7.88 2.57 6.08
N ILE A 40 -6.89 3.06 5.34
CA ILE A 40 -6.61 4.51 5.21
C ILE A 40 -7.83 5.22 4.61
N ARG A 41 -8.38 4.68 3.51
CA ARG A 41 -9.58 5.24 2.87
C ARG A 41 -10.81 5.20 3.77
N LEU A 42 -10.97 4.15 4.59
CA LEU A 42 -12.03 4.05 5.59
C LEU A 42 -11.91 5.14 6.66
N CYS A 43 -10.69 5.54 7.02
CA CYS A 43 -10.42 6.67 7.91
C CYS A 43 -10.58 8.03 7.21
N SER A 44 -11.08 8.08 5.96
CA SER A 44 -11.20 9.29 5.13
C SER A 44 -9.87 9.99 4.85
N GLU A 45 -8.76 9.25 4.94
CA GLU A 45 -7.42 9.75 4.60
C GLU A 45 -7.06 9.44 3.14
N ILE A 46 -6.04 10.14 2.63
CA ILE A 46 -5.60 10.03 1.24
C ILE A 46 -4.57 8.90 1.13
N ALA A 47 -4.87 7.89 0.31
CA ALA A 47 -3.95 6.83 -0.07
C ALA A 47 -3.66 6.88 -1.58
N LEU A 48 -2.39 7.03 -1.96
CA LEU A 48 -1.93 7.10 -3.36
C LEU A 48 -1.12 5.83 -3.74
N PRO A 49 -1.79 4.73 -4.11
CA PRO A 49 -1.09 3.53 -4.55
C PRO A 49 -0.48 3.70 -5.93
N VAL A 50 0.80 3.33 -6.06
CA VAL A 50 1.55 3.36 -7.31
C VAL A 50 2.31 2.06 -7.50
N THR A 51 2.26 1.52 -8.71
CA THR A 51 2.94 0.26 -9.06
C THR A 51 3.87 0.44 -10.26
N SER A 52 4.93 -0.36 -10.36
CA SER A 52 5.83 -0.31 -11.53
C SER A 52 5.26 -1.04 -12.75
N SER A 53 4.58 -2.17 -12.53
CA SER A 53 4.01 -3.02 -13.60
C SER A 53 2.51 -2.79 -13.77
N GLY A 54 2.03 -2.94 -15.01
CA GLY A 54 0.61 -2.94 -15.34
C GLY A 54 -0.15 -4.10 -14.67
N ILE A 55 0.45 -5.28 -14.57
CA ILE A 55 -0.19 -6.43 -13.88
C ILE A 55 -0.39 -6.12 -12.39
N ALA A 56 0.58 -5.48 -11.76
CA ALA A 56 0.44 -5.06 -10.36
C ALA A 56 -0.63 -3.97 -10.20
N ALA A 57 -0.77 -3.06 -11.16
CA ALA A 57 -1.82 -2.03 -11.14
C ALA A 57 -3.24 -2.64 -11.20
N LEU A 58 -3.41 -3.80 -11.82
CA LEU A 58 -4.69 -4.53 -11.85
C LEU A 58 -5.01 -5.22 -10.53
N LEU A 59 -3.99 -5.56 -9.73
CA LEU A 59 -4.14 -6.33 -8.50
C LEU A 59 -4.26 -5.46 -7.25
N ILE A 60 -3.71 -4.24 -7.30
CA ILE A 60 -3.75 -3.29 -6.19
C ILE A 60 -4.84 -2.25 -6.45
N ASP A 61 -5.82 -2.19 -5.56
CA ASP A 61 -7.04 -1.44 -5.78
C ASP A 61 -6.81 0.09 -5.86
N GLY A 62 -7.27 0.69 -6.95
CA GLY A 62 -7.08 2.10 -7.27
C GLY A 62 -5.63 2.49 -7.61
N SER A 63 -4.73 1.52 -7.84
CA SER A 63 -3.36 1.78 -8.26
C SER A 63 -3.26 2.27 -9.69
N ARG A 64 -2.22 3.06 -9.97
CA ARG A 64 -1.77 3.41 -11.33
C ARG A 64 -0.32 3.03 -11.52
N THR A 65 0.09 2.83 -12.77
CA THR A 65 1.52 2.65 -13.04
C THR A 65 2.27 3.94 -12.74
N ALA A 66 3.51 3.84 -12.24
CA ALA A 66 4.34 5.02 -11.93
C ALA A 66 4.44 5.98 -13.13
N HIS A 67 4.61 5.43 -14.33
CA HIS A 67 4.66 6.19 -15.57
C HIS A 67 3.36 6.96 -15.89
N SER A 68 2.19 6.48 -15.46
CA SER A 68 0.92 7.20 -15.67
C SER A 68 0.54 8.09 -14.48
N CYS A 69 1.02 7.78 -13.27
CA CYS A 69 0.78 8.57 -12.08
C CYS A 69 1.62 9.84 -12.02
N PHE A 70 2.86 9.78 -12.51
CA PHE A 70 3.86 10.86 -12.41
C PHE A 70 4.30 11.40 -13.77
N LYS A 71 3.48 11.19 -14.81
CA LYS A 71 3.74 11.74 -16.14
C LYS A 71 3.51 13.25 -16.19
#